data_AF-A0A382XSK0-F1
#
_entry.id   AF-A0A382XSK0-F1
#
_cell.length_a   1.000
_cell.length_b   1.000
_cell.length_c   1.000
_cell.angle_alpha   90.00
_cell.angle_beta   90.00
_cell.angle_gamma   90.00
#
_symmetry.space_group_name_H-M   'P 1'
#
loop_
_entity.id
_entity.type
_entity.pdbx_description
1 polymer ?
#
loop_
_entity_poly.entity_id
_entity_poly.type
_entity_poly.pdbx_seq_one_letter_code
_entity_poly.pdbx_strand_id
1 'polypeptide(L)' 'VAKLCVTKKRPSKKERGMDFFFDVVDWVGGYPYEYASIKEFSKLCHREDLITVRVSPATVPTGCNEFIFRREPT' A
#
# COMPACT_ATOMS: atom_id res chain seq x y z
N VAL A 1 -13.16 -19.63 -1.69
CA VAL A 1 -13.14 -20.74 -0.71
C VAL A 1 -12.57 -20.31 0.65
N ALA A 2 -11.35 -19.78 0.73
CA ALA A 2 -10.73 -19.35 2.00
C ALA A 2 -11.59 -18.41 2.88
N LYS A 3 -12.13 -17.32 2.30
CA LYS A 3 -12.99 -16.37 3.03
C LYS A 3 -14.29 -17.01 3.55
N LEU A 4 -14.87 -17.96 2.82
CA LEU A 4 -16.05 -18.71 3.26
C LEU A 4 -15.69 -19.66 4.41
N CYS A 5 -14.54 -20.33 4.35
CA CYS A 5 -14.06 -21.20 5.42
C CYS A 5 -13.80 -20.44 6.73
N VAL A 6 -13.28 -19.20 6.65
CA VAL A 6 -12.94 -18.38 7.83
C VAL A 6 -14.14 -17.62 8.38
N THR A 7 -15.00 -17.05 7.51
CA THR A 7 -16.07 -16.14 7.93
C THR A 7 -17.46 -16.74 7.88
N LYS A 8 -17.63 -17.92 7.27
CA LYS A 8 -18.92 -18.57 6.95
C LYS A 8 -19.87 -17.68 6.14
N LYS A 9 -19.41 -16.54 5.60
CA LYS A 9 -20.18 -15.63 4.77
C LYS A 9 -19.78 -15.79 3.30
N ARG A 10 -20.75 -15.65 2.40
CA ARG A 10 -20.50 -15.66 0.95
C ARG A 10 -19.60 -14.47 0.60
N PRO A 11 -18.42 -14.68 -0.01
CA PRO A 11 -17.49 -13.60 -0.32
C PRO A 11 -18.02 -12.59 -1.33
N SER A 12 -19.06 -12.95 -2.09
CA SER A 12 -19.70 -12.11 -3.11
C SER A 12 -20.66 -11.04 -2.56
N LYS A 13 -21.00 -11.07 -1.27
CA LYS A 13 -21.86 -10.05 -0.64
C LYS A 13 -21.03 -9.20 0.31
N LYS A 14 -20.41 -8.16 -0.23
CA LYS A 14 -19.79 -7.08 0.54
C LYS A 14 -20.31 -5.75 0.02
N GLU A 15 -20.77 -4.90 0.93
CA GLU A 15 -21.17 -3.52 0.61
C GLU A 15 -19.95 -2.58 0.53
N ARG A 16 -18.80 -2.98 1.10
CA ARG A 16 -17.54 -2.21 1.10
C ARG A 16 -16.31 -3.10 1.19
N GLY A 17 -15.21 -2.64 0.59
CA GLY A 17 -13.87 -3.24 0.68
C GLY A 17 -13.52 -4.11 -0.52
N MET A 18 -12.37 -4.78 -0.42
CA MET A 18 -11.78 -5.60 -1.49
C MET A 18 -12.72 -6.68 -2.04
N ASP A 19 -12.86 -6.68 -3.37
CA ASP A 19 -13.61 -7.65 -4.17
C ASP A 19 -12.77 -8.89 -4.41
N PHE A 20 -13.38 -10.06 -4.21
CA PHE A 20 -12.64 -11.32 -4.24
C PHE A 20 -12.06 -11.66 -5.62
N PHE A 21 -12.76 -11.32 -6.72
CA PHE A 21 -12.27 -11.63 -8.05
C PHE A 21 -11.10 -10.72 -8.41
N PHE A 22 -11.23 -9.41 -8.17
CA PHE A 22 -10.14 -8.46 -8.42
C PHE A 22 -8.93 -8.71 -7.52
N ASP A 23 -9.10 -9.10 -6.25
CA ASP A 23 -7.98 -9.51 -5.39
C ASP A 23 -7.17 -10.67 -5.99
N VAL A 24 -7.87 -11.65 -6.58
CA VAL A 24 -7.23 -12.79 -7.25
C VAL A 24 -6.55 -12.34 -8.54
N VAL A 25 -7.18 -11.46 -9.32
CA VAL A 25 -6.58 -10.90 -10.54
C VAL A 25 -5.33 -10.08 -10.19
N ASP A 26 -5.34 -9.30 -9.12
CA ASP A 26 -4.19 -8.50 -8.67
C ASP A 26 -3.05 -9.39 -8.16
N TRP A 27 -3.38 -10.49 -7.48
CA TRP A 27 -2.38 -11.45 -6.99
C TRP A 27 -1.78 -12.32 -8.09
N VAL A 28 -2.60 -12.73 -9.06
CA VAL A 28 -2.16 -13.48 -10.24
C VAL A 28 -1.52 -12.54 -11.27
N GLY A 29 -1.88 -11.26 -11.21
CA GLY A 29 -1.47 -10.18 -12.10
C GLY A 29 0.05 -10.10 -12.16
N GLY A 30 0.60 -10.66 -13.23
CA GLY A 30 2.04 -10.88 -13.44
C GLY A 30 2.85 -9.62 -13.76
N TYR A 31 2.38 -8.44 -13.38
CA TYR A 31 3.20 -7.23 -13.43
C TYR A 31 4.14 -7.22 -12.22
N PRO A 32 5.39 -6.77 -12.40
CA PRO A 32 6.36 -6.72 -11.31
C PRO A 32 5.88 -5.77 -10.21
N TYR A 33 6.29 -6.04 -8.97
CA TYR A 33 6.07 -5.14 -7.86
C TYR A 33 6.81 -3.81 -8.11
N GLU A 34 6.05 -2.74 -8.29
CA GLU A 34 6.57 -1.39 -8.55
C GLU A 34 6.34 -0.49 -7.32
N TYR A 35 7.36 0.30 -6.96
CA TYR A 35 7.28 1.24 -5.87
C TYR A 35 8.18 2.45 -6.13
N ALA A 36 7.76 3.62 -5.65
CA ALA A 36 8.59 4.81 -5.70
C ALA A 36 9.81 4.65 -4.76
N SER A 37 10.99 5.08 -5.21
CA SER A 37 12.14 5.16 -4.32
C SER A 37 11.89 6.17 -3.19
N ILE A 38 12.58 5.98 -2.07
CA ILE A 38 12.54 6.91 -0.93
C ILE A 38 12.81 8.35 -1.38
N LYS A 39 13.76 8.54 -2.29
CA LYS A 39 14.12 9.84 -2.84
C LYS A 39 12.99 10.47 -3.66
N GLU A 40 12.38 9.70 -4.55
CA GLU A 40 11.27 10.20 -5.39
C GLU A 40 10.07 10.59 -4.54
N PHE A 41 9.71 9.73 -3.59
CA PHE A 41 8.58 9.97 -2.71
C PHE A 41 8.83 11.14 -1.76
N SER A 42 10.00 11.24 -1.11
CA SER A 42 10.35 12.39 -0.29
C SER A 42 10.36 13.71 -1.09
N LYS A 43 10.82 13.68 -2.35
CA LYS A 43 10.77 14.87 -3.23
C LYS A 43 9.34 15.26 -3.61
N LEU A 44 8.44 14.29 -3.76
CA LEU A 44 7.02 14.55 -3.98
C LEU A 44 6.43 15.23 -2.73
N CYS A 45 6.61 14.63 -1.55
CA CYS A 45 6.08 15.15 -0.30
C CYS A 45 6.59 16.57 0.03
N HIS A 46 7.85 16.85 -0.24
CA HIS A 46 8.39 18.21 -0.03
C HIS A 46 7.67 19.27 -0.89
N ARG A 47 7.18 18.93 -2.09
CA ARG A 47 6.39 19.88 -2.90
C ARG A 47 5.00 20.14 -2.31
N GLU A 48 4.55 19.28 -1.42
CA GLU A 48 3.28 19.36 -0.70
C GLU A 48 3.47 19.87 0.74
N ASP A 49 4.55 20.62 1.00
CA ASP A 49 4.91 21.19 2.30
C ASP A 49 5.07 20.14 3.42
N LEU A 50 5.49 18.93 3.06
CA LEU A 50 5.77 17.83 3.99
C LEU A 50 7.27 17.53 4.04
N ILE A 51 7.88 17.90 5.16
CA ILE A 51 9.30 17.64 5.43
C ILE A 51 9.45 16.21 5.96
N THR A 52 10.30 15.41 5.30
CA THR A 52 10.62 14.06 5.78
C THR A 52 11.44 14.14 7.06
N VAL A 53 10.93 13.56 8.16
CA VAL A 53 11.59 13.52 9.47
C VAL A 53 12.35 12.21 9.66
N ARG A 54 11.74 11.09 9.27
CA ARG A 54 12.32 9.75 9.41
C ARG A 54 11.81 8.84 8.31
N VAL A 55 12.66 7.91 7.91
CA VAL A 55 12.32 6.82 6.99
C VAL A 55 12.73 5.50 7.63
N SER A 56 11.86 4.49 7.58
CA SER A 56 12.18 3.10 7.87
C SER A 56 12.06 2.32 6.56
N PRO A 57 13.18 2.02 5.87
CA PRO A 57 13.13 1.32 4.61
C PRO A 57 12.65 -0.13 4.80
N ALA A 58 11.92 -0.66 3.81
CA ALA A 58 11.62 -2.08 3.77
C ALA A 58 12.93 -2.88 3.66
N THR A 59 13.08 -3.91 4.49
CA THR A 59 14.24 -4.82 4.46
C THR A 59 13.98 -6.09 3.64
N VAL A 60 12.80 -6.19 3.02
CA VAL A 60 12.36 -7.32 2.22
C VAL A 60 12.16 -6.89 0.75
N PRO A 61 12.30 -7.80 -0.23
CA PRO A 61 12.13 -7.46 -1.65
C PRO A 61 10.75 -6.91 -2.00
N THR A 62 9.73 -7.35 -1.27
CA THR A 62 8.33 -6.93 -1.43
C THR A 62 7.84 -6.36 -0.10
N GLY A 63 8.00 -5.05 0.08
CA GLY A 63 7.61 -4.36 1.30
C GLY A 63 7.44 -2.86 1.09
N CYS A 64 6.81 -2.22 2.07
CA CYS A 64 6.56 -0.78 2.06
C CYS A 64 7.62 -0.06 2.89
N ASN A 65 8.13 1.06 2.36
CA ASN A 65 8.91 2.00 3.17
C ASN A 65 7.96 2.77 4.09
N GLU A 66 8.33 2.94 5.35
CA GLU A 66 7.58 3.75 6.30
C GLU A 66 8.19 5.15 6.39
N PHE A 67 7.35 6.18 6.43
CA PHE A 67 7.78 7.56 6.47
C PHE A 67 7.09 8.30 7.60
N ILE A 68 7.85 9.18 8.27
CA ILE A 68 7.32 10.17 9.20
C ILE A 68 7.57 11.53 8.57
N PHE A 69 6.50 12.31 8.41
CA PHE A 69 6.57 13.68 7.91
C PHE A 69 6.14 14.67 8.98
N ARG A 70 6.67 15.88 8.88
CA ARG A 70 6.20 17.07 9.60
C ARG A 70 5.76 18.08 8.55
N ARG A 71 4.61 18.72 8.79
CA ARG A 71 4.18 19.83 7.94
C ARG A 71 5.11 21.03 8.14
N GLU A 72 5.50 21.67 7.05
CA GLU A 72 6.26 22.90 7.11
C GLU A 72 5.41 23.99 7.80
N PRO A 73 5.97 24.74 8.77
CA PRO A 73 5.25 25.87 9.37
C PRO A 73 4.99 26.92 8.29
N THR A 74 3.74 27.37 8.18
CA THR A 74 3.36 28.52 7.35
C THR A 74 4.01 29.80 7.85
#